data_AF-A0A7V9EKV5-F1
#
_entry.id   AF-A0A7V9EKV5-F1
#
_cell.length_a   1.000
_cell.length_b   1.000
_cell.length_c   1.000
_cell.angle_alpha   90.00
_cell.angle_beta   90.00
_cell.angle_gamma   90.00
#
_symmetry.space_group_name_H-M   'P 1'
#
loop_
_entity.id
_entity.type
_entity.pdbx_description
1 polymer ?
#
loop_
_entity_poly.entity_id
_entity_poly.type
_entity_poly.pdbx_seq_one_letter_code
_entity_poly.pdbx_strand_id
1 'polypeptide(L)'
;MMDLLSFTCARCDRACQRYGMGRETGSPICKSCYLSDLTTPEAVAKKQIIAGIIKQLEPRLSLSNILAAIDASASNLHGISVFARQLKADPAVLLGSSRATKSIYGLVVNLRKAGATNVALPRCSNCKREAPLTARNGQERICESCYHEATAEECFTCGRRRR
;
A
#
# COMPACT_ATOMS: atom_id res chain seq x y z
N MET A 1 -37.59 -16.27 12.11
CA MET A 1 -36.81 -16.55 10.90
C MET A 1 -36.60 -15.21 10.22
N MET A 2 -35.52 -14.49 10.55
CA MET A 2 -35.30 -13.13 10.04
C MET A 2 -34.77 -13.22 8.63
N ASP A 3 -35.58 -12.83 7.64
CA ASP A 3 -35.12 -12.55 6.29
C ASP A 3 -33.99 -11.53 6.37
N LEU A 4 -32.75 -12.00 6.15
CA LEU A 4 -31.66 -11.14 5.78
C LEU A 4 -32.09 -10.47 4.48
N LEU A 5 -32.51 -9.20 4.56
CA LEU A 5 -32.76 -8.34 3.41
C LEU A 5 -31.51 -8.35 2.53
N SER A 6 -31.50 -9.30 1.60
CA SER A 6 -30.41 -9.53 0.67
C SER A 6 -30.59 -8.47 -0.41
N PHE A 7 -29.68 -7.51 -0.39
CA PHE A 7 -29.64 -6.41 -1.33
C PHE A 7 -28.73 -6.82 -2.49
N THR A 8 -29.19 -6.65 -3.73
CA THR A 8 -28.36 -6.88 -4.92
C THR A 8 -27.48 -5.66 -5.17
N CYS A 9 -26.17 -5.81 -4.99
CA CYS A 9 -25.21 -4.72 -5.18
C CYS A 9 -25.26 -4.16 -6.60
N ALA A 10 -25.56 -2.87 -6.76
CA ALA A 10 -25.66 -2.23 -8.09
C ALA A 10 -24.36 -2.17 -8.90
N ARG A 11 -23.21 -2.59 -8.33
CA ARG A 11 -21.91 -2.62 -9.01
C ARG A 11 -21.41 -4.04 -9.33
N CYS A 12 -21.73 -5.05 -8.51
CA CYS A 12 -21.24 -6.41 -8.73
C CYS A 12 -22.33 -7.47 -8.76
N ASP A 13 -23.60 -7.05 -8.70
CA ASP A 13 -24.80 -7.88 -8.82
C ASP A 13 -24.92 -9.04 -7.83
N ARG A 14 -24.10 -9.03 -6.76
CA ARG A 14 -24.16 -10.01 -5.68
C ARG A 14 -25.17 -9.64 -4.62
N ALA A 15 -25.91 -10.63 -4.14
CA ALA A 15 -26.74 -10.55 -2.94
C ALA A 15 -25.84 -10.33 -1.70
N CYS A 16 -26.02 -9.23 -0.98
CA CYS A 16 -25.15 -8.82 0.12
C CYS A 16 -25.82 -7.78 1.02
N GLN A 17 -25.10 -7.34 2.06
CA GLN A 17 -25.52 -6.20 2.87
C GLN A 17 -25.18 -4.87 2.20
N ARG A 18 -26.13 -3.93 2.23
CA ARG A 18 -25.92 -2.53 1.86
C ARG A 18 -24.89 -1.89 2.79
N TYR A 19 -23.92 -1.20 2.21
CA TYR A 19 -22.89 -0.46 2.96
C TYR A 19 -22.93 1.04 2.71
N GLY A 20 -23.01 1.45 1.44
CA GLY A 20 -22.99 2.85 1.03
C GLY A 20 -23.67 3.05 -0.32
N MET A 21 -23.48 4.22 -0.92
CA MET A 21 -23.98 4.56 -2.26
C MET A 21 -22.82 4.52 -3.26
N GLY A 22 -23.06 3.93 -4.44
CA GLY A 22 -22.12 3.95 -5.56
C GLY A 22 -22.20 5.28 -6.28
N ARG A 23 -21.04 5.89 -6.55
CA ARG A 23 -20.97 7.21 -7.17
C ARG A 23 -21.40 7.18 -8.63
N GLU A 24 -20.92 6.19 -9.37
CA GLU A 24 -21.25 5.97 -10.79
C GLU A 24 -22.68 5.47 -10.97
N THR A 25 -23.12 4.58 -10.09
CA THR A 25 -24.43 3.92 -10.21
C THR A 25 -25.56 4.72 -9.58
N GLY A 26 -25.25 5.73 -8.75
CA GLY A 26 -26.23 6.47 -7.96
C GLY A 26 -27.05 5.61 -6.97
N SER A 27 -26.67 4.34 -6.80
CA SER A 27 -27.48 3.30 -6.16
C SER A 27 -26.72 2.65 -5.02
N PRO A 28 -27.39 1.99 -4.05
CA PRO A 28 -26.69 1.35 -2.96
C PRO A 28 -25.68 0.30 -3.46
N ILE A 29 -24.58 0.09 -2.72
CA ILE A 29 -23.54 -0.90 -3.06
C ILE A 29 -23.03 -1.60 -1.81
N CYS A 30 -22.35 -2.72 -2.02
CA CYS A 30 -21.74 -3.53 -0.96
C CYS A 30 -20.42 -2.92 -0.46
N LYS A 31 -19.97 -3.36 0.73
CA LYS A 31 -18.72 -2.88 1.35
C LYS A 31 -17.49 -3.08 0.45
N SER A 32 -17.36 -4.23 -0.21
CA SER A 32 -16.23 -4.51 -1.10
C SER A 32 -16.18 -3.56 -2.30
N CYS A 33 -17.34 -3.34 -2.95
CA CYS A 33 -17.47 -2.40 -4.06
C CYS A 33 -17.22 -0.95 -3.64
N TYR A 34 -17.64 -0.56 -2.43
CA TYR A 34 -17.39 0.77 -1.89
C TYR A 34 -15.90 0.97 -1.57
N LEU A 35 -15.26 0.03 -0.88
CA LEU A 35 -13.84 0.13 -0.53
C LEU A 35 -12.92 0.08 -1.76
N SER A 36 -13.36 -0.51 -2.86
CA SER A 36 -12.63 -0.51 -4.13
C SER A 36 -12.90 0.74 -4.98
N ASP A 37 -13.87 1.58 -4.57
CA ASP A 37 -14.19 2.83 -5.26
C ASP A 37 -13.23 3.95 -4.85
N LEU A 38 -12.17 4.10 -5.62
CA LEU A 38 -11.17 5.15 -5.41
C LEU A 38 -11.62 6.54 -5.90
N THR A 39 -12.87 6.67 -6.37
CA THR A 39 -13.48 7.95 -6.73
C THR A 39 -14.34 8.54 -5.61
N THR A 40 -14.54 7.80 -4.52
CA THR A 40 -15.23 8.31 -3.32
C THR A 40 -14.54 9.57 -2.78
N PRO A 41 -15.29 10.53 -2.21
CA PRO A 41 -14.71 11.76 -1.65
C PRO A 41 -13.60 11.48 -0.63
N GLU A 42 -13.76 10.43 0.18
CA GLU A 42 -12.73 10.00 1.14
C GLU A 42 -11.44 9.54 0.44
N ALA A 43 -11.54 8.70 -0.59
CA ALA A 43 -10.38 8.24 -1.35
C ALA A 43 -9.68 9.42 -2.02
N VAL A 44 -10.44 10.32 -2.66
CA VAL A 44 -9.92 11.52 -3.33
C VAL A 44 -9.17 12.42 -2.35
N ALA A 45 -9.75 12.71 -1.18
CA ALA A 45 -9.13 13.56 -0.17
C ALA A 45 -7.79 12.95 0.33
N LYS A 46 -7.74 11.64 0.57
CA LYS A 46 -6.50 10.96 0.97
C LYS A 46 -5.45 10.97 -0.14
N LYS A 47 -5.84 10.74 -1.40
CA LYS A 47 -4.92 10.83 -2.55
C LYS A 47 -4.32 12.23 -2.66
N GLN A 48 -5.10 13.29 -2.47
CA GLN A 48 -4.61 14.67 -2.50
C GLN A 48 -3.56 14.92 -1.42
N ILE A 49 -3.77 14.42 -0.20
CA ILE A 49 -2.77 14.54 0.87
C ILE A 49 -1.47 13.81 0.50
N ILE A 50 -1.57 12.57 0.02
CA ILE A 50 -0.40 11.78 -0.41
C ILE A 50 0.34 12.51 -1.54
N ALA A 51 -0.41 13.02 -2.53
CA ALA A 51 0.16 13.73 -3.66
C ALA A 51 0.85 15.03 -3.24
N GLY A 52 0.30 15.77 -2.26
CA GLY A 52 0.93 16.96 -1.71
C GLY A 52 2.30 16.67 -1.08
N ILE A 53 2.40 15.61 -0.28
CA ILE A 53 3.67 15.17 0.33
C ILE A 53 4.68 14.79 -0.76
N ILE A 54 4.26 13.98 -1.73
CA ILE A 54 5.14 13.56 -2.84
C ILE A 54 5.57 14.76 -3.67
N LYS A 55 4.69 15.74 -3.92
CA LYS A 55 5.01 16.93 -4.71
C LYS A 55 6.07 17.82 -4.03
N GLN A 56 6.10 17.85 -2.70
CA GLN A 56 7.16 18.53 -1.96
C GLN A 56 8.52 17.84 -2.14
N LEU A 57 8.54 16.50 -2.16
CA LEU A 57 9.75 15.71 -2.38
C LEU A 57 10.18 15.66 -3.85
N GLU A 58 9.23 15.72 -4.78
CA GLU A 58 9.44 15.64 -6.23
C GLU A 58 8.83 16.88 -6.94
N PRO A 59 9.40 18.08 -6.77
CA PRO A 59 8.80 19.31 -7.33
C PRO A 59 8.68 19.29 -8.85
N ARG A 60 9.53 18.52 -9.55
CA ARG A 60 9.53 18.39 -11.01
C ARG A 60 8.52 17.39 -11.55
N LEU A 61 8.01 16.49 -10.71
CA LEU A 61 7.04 15.48 -11.13
C LEU A 61 5.64 16.12 -11.24
N SER A 62 4.93 15.85 -12.33
CA SER A 62 3.58 16.41 -12.55
C SER A 62 2.58 15.78 -11.57
N LEU A 63 1.53 16.54 -11.21
CA LEU A 63 0.47 16.03 -10.32
C LEU A 63 -0.25 14.81 -10.92
N SER A 64 -0.45 14.80 -12.24
CA SER A 64 -1.06 13.66 -12.94
C SER A 64 -0.22 12.39 -12.82
N ASN A 65 1.10 12.48 -12.98
CA ASN A 65 2.00 11.34 -12.83
C ASN A 65 2.05 10.83 -11.39
N ILE A 66 2.01 11.74 -10.41
CA ILE A 66 1.93 11.38 -8.99
C ILE A 66 0.63 10.60 -8.71
N LEU A 67 -0.52 11.11 -9.15
CA LEU A 67 -1.80 10.44 -8.94
C LEU A 67 -1.87 9.07 -9.64
N ALA A 68 -1.38 8.98 -10.87
CA ALA A 68 -1.30 7.70 -11.59
C ALA A 68 -0.40 6.68 -10.87
N ALA A 69 0.73 7.12 -10.31
CA ALA A 69 1.60 6.26 -9.52
C ALA A 69 0.92 5.76 -8.23
N ILE A 70 0.18 6.62 -7.53
CA ILE A 70 -0.60 6.24 -6.34
C ILE A 70 -1.65 5.17 -6.69
N ASP A 71 -2.36 5.36 -7.80
CA ASP A 71 -3.41 4.45 -8.26
C ASP A 71 -2.87 3.09 -8.70
N ALA A 72 -1.68 3.08 -9.32
CA ALA A 72 -0.96 1.86 -9.64
C ALA A 72 -0.43 1.11 -8.39
N SER A 73 -0.37 1.77 -7.22
CA SER A 73 0.18 1.21 -5.97
C SER A 73 -0.87 0.70 -5.00
N ALA A 74 -2.13 1.14 -5.10
CA ALA A 74 -3.21 0.67 -4.25
C ALA A 74 -4.54 0.64 -5.02
N SER A 75 -5.18 -0.53 -5.03
CA SER A 75 -6.46 -0.76 -5.72
C SER A 75 -7.70 -0.51 -4.85
N ASN A 76 -7.51 -0.10 -3.59
CA ASN A 76 -8.62 0.10 -2.65
C ASN A 76 -8.29 1.16 -1.58
N LEU A 77 -9.35 1.65 -0.94
CA LEU A 77 -9.31 2.69 0.09
C LEU A 77 -8.49 2.29 1.31
N HIS A 78 -8.40 0.99 1.63
CA HIS A 78 -7.54 0.52 2.71
C HIS A 78 -6.06 0.79 2.38
N GLY A 79 -5.60 0.41 1.18
CA GLY A 79 -4.23 0.68 0.72
C GLY A 79 -3.91 2.18 0.68
N ILE A 80 -4.83 2.99 0.15
CA ILE A 80 -4.70 4.46 0.14
C ILE A 80 -4.62 5.00 1.58
N SER A 81 -5.44 4.49 2.50
CA SER A 81 -5.40 4.89 3.91
C SER A 81 -4.10 4.51 4.60
N VAL A 82 -3.49 3.38 4.24
CA VAL A 82 -2.16 2.99 4.74
C VAL A 82 -1.10 3.99 4.29
N PHE A 83 -1.09 4.38 3.01
CA PHE A 83 -0.17 5.40 2.50
C PHE A 83 -0.36 6.74 3.21
N ALA A 84 -1.60 7.25 3.25
CA ALA A 84 -1.89 8.53 3.88
C ALA A 84 -1.44 8.58 5.35
N ARG A 85 -1.65 7.50 6.10
CA ARG A 85 -1.23 7.41 7.51
C ARG A 85 0.29 7.41 7.64
N GLN A 86 0.98 6.56 6.89
CA GLN A 86 2.44 6.43 7.00
C GLN A 86 3.17 7.68 6.55
N LEU A 87 2.78 8.26 5.42
CA LEU A 87 3.43 9.45 4.87
C LEU A 87 3.17 10.69 5.74
N LYS A 88 1.99 10.81 6.36
CA LYS A 88 1.73 11.86 7.34
C LYS A 88 2.61 11.71 8.59
N ALA A 89 2.80 10.48 9.05
CA ALA A 89 3.59 10.21 10.24
C ALA A 89 5.09 10.43 9.98
N ASP A 90 5.57 10.02 8.80
CA ASP A 90 6.97 10.15 8.43
C ASP A 90 7.15 10.15 6.90
N PRO A 91 7.35 11.32 6.28
CA PRO A 91 7.68 11.42 4.85
C PRO A 91 9.02 10.78 4.47
N ALA A 92 9.97 10.64 5.40
CA ALA A 92 11.31 10.10 5.14
C ALA A 92 11.29 8.62 4.76
N VAL A 93 10.16 7.92 4.93
CA VAL A 93 9.99 6.55 4.40
C VAL A 93 10.09 6.46 2.88
N LEU A 94 9.89 7.58 2.16
CA LEU A 94 10.11 7.67 0.71
C LEU A 94 11.58 7.89 0.33
N LEU A 95 12.46 8.10 1.31
CA LEU A 95 13.88 8.43 1.13
C LEU A 95 14.79 7.25 1.55
N GLY A 96 14.31 6.02 1.39
CA GLY A 96 15.11 4.80 1.60
C GLY A 96 15.18 4.28 3.04
N SER A 97 14.36 4.81 3.96
CA SER A 97 14.30 4.37 5.35
C SER A 97 13.98 2.88 5.49
N SER A 98 14.68 2.19 6.40
CA SER A 98 14.39 0.81 6.80
C SER A 98 13.08 0.67 7.61
N ARG A 99 12.45 1.77 8.00
CA ARG A 99 11.11 1.76 8.63
C ARG A 99 9.97 1.62 7.62
N ALA A 100 10.26 1.82 6.33
CA ALA A 100 9.27 1.75 5.26
C ALA A 100 8.66 0.34 5.10
N THR A 101 7.34 0.27 4.94
CA THR A 101 6.64 -1.00 4.73
C THR A 101 6.74 -1.50 3.30
N LYS A 102 6.40 -2.78 3.07
CA LYS A 102 6.27 -3.37 1.73
C LYS A 102 5.40 -2.53 0.78
N SER A 103 4.34 -1.92 1.28
CA SER A 103 3.48 -1.03 0.47
C SER A 103 4.24 0.21 -0.02
N ILE A 104 5.09 0.83 0.82
CA ILE A 104 5.92 1.97 0.42
C ILE A 104 6.93 1.58 -0.67
N TYR A 105 7.50 0.37 -0.60
CA TYR A 105 8.36 -0.13 -1.68
C TYR A 105 7.62 -0.10 -3.04
N GLY A 106 6.39 -0.61 -3.09
CA GLY A 106 5.56 -0.59 -4.32
C GLY A 106 5.23 0.83 -4.80
N LEU A 107 4.99 1.77 -3.87
CA LEU A 107 4.80 3.18 -4.19
C LEU A 107 6.06 3.81 -4.80
N VAL A 108 7.23 3.61 -4.19
CA VAL A 108 8.49 4.14 -4.70
C VAL A 108 8.82 3.58 -6.09
N VAL A 109 8.57 2.29 -6.32
CA VAL A 109 8.74 1.68 -7.66
C VAL A 109 7.89 2.40 -8.71
N ASN A 110 6.61 2.63 -8.43
CA ASN A 110 5.70 3.30 -9.38
C ASN A 110 6.05 4.79 -9.55
N LEU A 111 6.49 5.46 -8.49
CA LEU A 111 6.98 6.85 -8.59
C LEU A 111 8.23 6.94 -9.47
N ARG A 112 9.21 6.05 -9.29
CA ARG A 112 10.41 6.01 -10.14
C ARG A 112 10.06 5.75 -11.61
N LYS A 113 9.13 4.82 -11.88
CA LYS A 113 8.62 4.59 -13.24
C LYS A 113 7.94 5.82 -13.84
N ALA A 114 7.31 6.64 -13.00
CA ALA A 114 6.69 7.90 -13.40
C ALA A 114 7.68 9.06 -13.57
N GLY A 115 8.98 8.85 -13.27
CA GLY A 115 10.04 9.84 -13.42
C GLY A 115 10.49 10.53 -12.13
N ALA A 116 10.11 10.02 -10.96
CA ALA A 116 10.61 10.51 -9.67
C ALA A 116 12.12 10.26 -9.53
N THR A 117 12.85 11.22 -8.95
CA THR A 117 14.33 11.23 -8.89
C THR A 117 14.90 11.34 -7.47
N ASN A 118 14.16 11.92 -6.53
CA ASN A 118 14.56 12.14 -5.15
C ASN A 118 14.13 11.00 -4.22
N VAL A 119 13.11 10.22 -4.58
CA VAL A 119 12.68 9.04 -3.82
C VAL A 119 13.68 7.89 -3.95
N ALA A 120 13.86 7.14 -2.86
CA ALA A 120 14.75 5.99 -2.81
C ALA A 120 14.04 4.74 -2.28
N LEU A 121 14.39 3.57 -2.83
CA LEU A 121 13.81 2.31 -2.37
C LEU A 121 14.25 2.04 -0.93
N PRO A 122 13.37 1.47 -0.09
CA PRO A 122 13.70 1.04 1.26
C PRO A 122 14.94 0.14 1.28
N ARG A 123 15.87 0.42 2.20
CA ARG A 123 17.08 -0.37 2.40
C ARG A 123 16.93 -1.28 3.61
N CYS A 124 17.32 -2.55 3.47
CA CYS A 124 17.30 -3.50 4.57
C CYS A 124 18.17 -2.99 5.72
N SER A 125 17.66 -3.00 6.96
CA SER A 125 18.45 -2.54 8.11
C SER A 125 19.68 -3.40 8.37
N ASN A 126 19.67 -4.66 7.96
CA ASN A 126 20.80 -5.59 8.06
C ASN A 126 21.78 -5.42 6.88
N CYS A 127 21.43 -5.93 5.70
CA CYS A 127 22.34 -5.98 4.55
C CYS A 127 22.40 -4.69 3.69
N LYS A 128 21.66 -3.64 4.03
CA LYS A 128 21.61 -2.33 3.34
C LYS A 128 21.19 -2.33 1.86
N ARG A 129 20.89 -3.50 1.28
CA ARG A 129 20.36 -3.62 -0.09
C ARG A 129 18.94 -3.04 -0.19
N GLU A 130 18.64 -2.45 -1.34
CA GLU A 130 17.28 -2.04 -1.71
C GLU A 130 16.42 -3.28 -1.95
N ALA A 131 15.35 -3.44 -1.19
CA ALA A 131 14.49 -4.62 -1.27
C ALA A 131 13.11 -4.35 -0.63
N PRO A 132 12.08 -5.15 -0.97
CA PRO A 132 10.85 -5.19 -0.18
C PRO A 132 11.17 -5.65 1.25
N LEU A 133 10.83 -4.83 2.24
CA LEU A 133 11.08 -5.13 3.65
C LEU A 133 9.85 -5.79 4.28
N THR A 134 9.87 -7.13 4.32
CA THR A 134 8.73 -7.97 4.70
C THR A 134 8.73 -8.31 6.18
N ALA A 135 9.90 -8.42 6.81
CA ALA A 135 10.06 -8.79 8.22
C ALA A 135 10.55 -7.62 9.07
N ARG A 136 10.50 -7.80 10.40
CA ARG A 136 10.97 -6.82 11.39
C ARG A 136 12.16 -7.36 12.17
N ASN A 137 13.06 -6.45 12.56
CA ASN A 137 14.10 -6.68 13.55
C ASN A 137 14.10 -5.48 14.51
N GLY A 138 13.47 -5.65 15.67
CA GLY A 138 13.16 -4.54 16.58
C GLY A 138 12.22 -3.53 15.93
N GLN A 139 12.63 -2.25 15.93
CA GLN A 139 11.87 -1.15 15.31
C GLN A 139 12.12 -1.00 13.80
N GLU A 140 13.16 -1.66 13.28
CA GLU A 140 13.54 -1.61 11.88
C GLU A 140 12.96 -2.77 11.08
N ARG A 141 12.97 -2.66 9.75
CA ARG A 141 12.58 -3.76 8.86
C ARG A 141 13.77 -4.32 8.09
N ILE A 142 13.69 -5.62 7.85
CA ILE A 142 14.69 -6.39 7.11
C ILE A 142 14.04 -7.04 5.89
N CYS A 143 14.87 -7.33 4.89
CA CYS A 143 14.46 -8.11 3.74
C CYS A 143 14.23 -9.57 4.12
N GLU A 144 13.47 -10.28 3.29
CA GLU A 144 13.15 -11.69 3.47
C GLU A 144 14.39 -12.58 3.59
N SER A 145 15.42 -12.36 2.77
CA SER A 145 16.67 -13.14 2.85
C SER A 145 17.35 -13.01 4.22
N CYS A 146 17.46 -11.79 4.75
CA CYS A 146 18.06 -11.57 6.07
C CYS A 146 17.21 -12.14 7.20
N TYR A 147 15.89 -12.22 7.03
CA TYR A 147 15.02 -12.88 8.00
C TYR A 147 15.27 -14.39 7.99
N HIS A 148 15.24 -15.02 6.82
CA HIS A 148 15.51 -16.46 6.69
C HIS A 148 16.90 -16.83 7.21
N GLU A 149 17.93 -16.05 6.92
CA GLU A 149 19.28 -16.26 7.47
C GLU A 149 19.30 -16.22 9.01
N ALA A 150 18.54 -15.31 9.63
CA ALA A 150 18.49 -15.16 11.08
C ALA A 150 17.65 -16.25 11.78
N THR A 151 16.62 -16.78 11.11
CA THR A 151 15.72 -17.81 11.66
C THR A 151 16.03 -19.21 11.14
N ALA A 152 17.07 -19.38 10.32
CA ALA A 152 17.43 -20.67 9.75
C ALA A 152 17.93 -21.62 10.83
N GLU A 153 17.10 -22.58 11.19
CA GLU A 153 17.47 -23.72 12.04
C GLU A 153 17.98 -24.89 11.18
N GLU A 154 18.83 -25.72 11.79
CA GLU A 154 19.28 -26.96 11.18
C GLU A 154 18.19 -28.03 11.28
N CYS A 155 17.96 -28.76 10.19
CA CYS A 155 17.04 -29.90 10.22
C CYS A 155 17.58 -30.96 11.19
N PHE A 156 16.79 -31.29 12.22
CA PHE A 156 17.14 -32.32 13.20
C PHE A 156 17.54 -33.67 12.57
N THR A 157 16.93 -34.03 11.44
CA THR A 157 17.18 -35.32 10.77
C THR A 157 18.39 -35.32 9.85
N CYS A 158 18.68 -34.22 9.14
CA CYS A 158 19.71 -34.22 8.09
C CYS A 158 20.77 -33.12 8.21
N GLY A 159 20.71 -32.28 9.25
CA GLY A 159 21.66 -31.18 9.50
C GLY A 159 21.61 -30.02 8.50
N ARG A 160 20.78 -30.09 7.46
CA ARG A 160 20.70 -29.01 6.45
C ARG A 160 19.87 -27.84 6.95
N ARG A 161 20.34 -26.61 6.70
CA ARG A 161 19.57 -25.38 6.92
C ARG A 161 18.65 -25.13 5.73
N ARG A 162 17.37 -24.85 5.99
CA ARG A 162 16.40 -24.45 4.95
C ARG A 162 16.67 -22.98 4.59
N ARG A 163 16.90 -22.70 3.30
CA ARG A 163 17.02 -21.33 2.77
C ARG A 163 15.66 -20.76 2.43
#